data_AF-A0A9E2YCQ7-F1
#
_entry.id   AF-A0A9E2YCQ7-F1
#
_cell.length_a   1.000
_cell.length_b   1.000
_cell.length_c   1.000
_cell.angle_alpha   90.00
_cell.angle_beta   90.00
_cell.angle_gamma   90.00
#
_symmetry.space_group_name_H-M   'P 1'
#
loop_
_entity.id
_entity.type
_entity.pdbx_description
1 polymer ?
#
loop_
_entity_poly.entity_id
_entity_poly.type
_entity_poly.pdbx_seq_one_letter_code
_entity_poly.pdbx_strand_id
1 'polypeptide(L)'
;MAAMCAAILQGVGAVIVSEESLLEGTDALAASIAQQPVWSDLPVLVLSKSGAESQRLAANLAKLGNVGVVERPVRISTLLSLVQSALRARERQYQVRSHVSDMDKARAEAERVSRIKDEFLATLSHELRTPLNAIVGWSQIIRSSPQQTEDVAEGIEVIERNARAQTKIIEDLLDMSRIISGKLRLDVQRIDLADA
;
A
#
# COMPACT_ATOMS: atom_id res chain seq x y z
N MET A 1 3.04 -37.51 14.29
CA MET A 1 3.89 -36.33 13.98
C MET A 1 3.77 -35.89 12.51
N ALA A 2 4.08 -36.74 11.52
CA ALA A 2 4.10 -36.36 10.09
C ALA A 2 2.81 -35.70 9.58
N ALA A 3 1.62 -36.24 9.90
CA ALA A 3 0.34 -35.66 9.49
C ALA A 3 0.10 -34.25 10.08
N MET A 4 0.57 -34.01 11.31
CA MET A 4 0.45 -32.70 11.97
C MET A 4 1.37 -31.68 11.30
N CYS A 5 2.62 -32.06 11.00
CA CYS A 5 3.56 -31.23 10.25
C CYS A 5 3.00 -30.85 8.87
N ALA A 6 2.39 -31.80 8.16
CA ALA A 6 1.72 -31.52 6.88
C ALA A 6 0.53 -30.55 7.05
N ALA A 7 -0.28 -30.72 8.11
CA ALA A 7 -1.39 -29.80 8.40
C ALA A 7 -0.91 -28.38 8.71
N ILE A 8 0.24 -28.21 9.39
CA ILE A 8 0.82 -26.89 9.67
C ILE A 8 1.08 -26.11 8.37
N LEU A 9 1.58 -26.79 7.34
CA LEU A 9 1.81 -26.19 6.02
C LEU A 9 0.50 -25.80 5.31
N GLN A 10 -0.62 -26.42 5.68
CA GLN A 10 -1.96 -26.07 5.19
C GLN A 10 -2.60 -24.90 5.95
N GLY A 11 -1.98 -24.42 7.04
CA GLY A 11 -2.42 -23.22 7.76
C GLY A 11 -3.32 -23.50 8.97
N VAL A 12 -2.80 -24.20 9.98
CA VAL A 12 -3.50 -24.39 11.26
C VAL A 12 -3.47 -23.15 12.15
N GLY A 13 -4.51 -22.99 12.97
CA GLY A 13 -4.62 -21.88 13.92
C GLY A 13 -3.83 -22.09 15.23
N ALA A 14 -3.66 -23.35 15.65
CA ALA A 14 -2.89 -23.73 16.83
C ALA A 14 -2.52 -25.21 16.75
N VAL A 15 -1.47 -25.60 17.47
CA VAL A 15 -1.03 -26.99 17.61
C VAL A 15 -1.20 -27.42 19.07
N ILE A 16 -1.76 -28.60 19.31
CA ILE A 16 -1.83 -29.20 20.65
C ILE A 16 -1.10 -30.53 20.58
N VAL A 17 -0.11 -30.72 21.45
CA VAL A 17 0.72 -31.93 21.49
C VAL A 17 0.89 -32.42 22.91
N SER A 18 1.01 -33.73 23.08
CA SER A 18 1.46 -34.28 24.35
C SER A 18 2.98 -34.15 24.48
N GLU A 19 3.48 -34.08 25.70
CA GLU A 19 4.92 -34.04 25.99
C GLU A 19 5.69 -35.19 25.31
N GLU A 20 5.17 -36.41 25.34
CA GLU A 20 5.83 -37.60 24.77
C GLU A 20 5.95 -37.48 23.25
N SER A 21 4.86 -37.06 22.61
CA SER A 21 4.83 -36.84 21.16
C SER A 21 5.80 -35.74 20.76
N LEU A 22 5.92 -34.70 21.59
CA LEU A 22 6.85 -33.62 21.35
C LEU A 22 8.30 -34.10 21.47
N LEU A 23 8.65 -34.81 22.54
CA LEU A 23 10.01 -35.32 22.75
C LEU A 23 10.48 -36.23 21.61
N GLU A 24 9.59 -36.99 20.98
CA GLU A 24 9.92 -37.85 19.83
C GLU A 24 10.04 -37.10 18.49
N GLY A 25 9.48 -35.89 18.36
CA GLY A 25 9.33 -35.23 17.06
C GLY A 25 9.51 -33.71 17.05
N THR A 26 10.19 -33.14 18.04
CA THR A 26 10.39 -31.68 18.16
C THR A 26 11.07 -31.10 16.93
N ASP A 27 12.09 -31.75 16.39
CA ASP A 27 12.84 -31.20 15.24
C ASP A 27 11.98 -31.13 13.97
N ALA A 28 11.11 -32.12 13.73
CA ALA A 28 10.17 -32.09 12.61
C ALA A 28 9.13 -30.98 12.78
N LEU A 29 8.64 -30.76 14.00
CA LEU A 29 7.73 -29.68 14.32
C LEU A 29 8.41 -28.31 14.15
N ALA A 30 9.61 -28.14 14.70
CA ALA A 30 10.40 -26.92 14.56
C ALA A 30 10.70 -26.61 13.09
N ALA A 31 11.07 -27.60 12.29
CA ALA A 31 11.29 -27.45 10.85
C ALA A 31 10.00 -27.03 10.10
N SER A 32 8.84 -27.49 10.54
CA SER A 32 7.54 -27.10 9.97
C SER A 32 7.16 -25.66 10.34
N ILE A 33 7.47 -25.24 11.58
CA ILE A 33 7.27 -23.86 12.04
C ILE A 33 8.24 -22.92 11.32
N ALA A 34 9.49 -23.32 11.11
CA ALA A 34 10.48 -22.53 10.39
C ALA A 34 10.13 -22.30 8.90
N GLN A 35 9.29 -23.14 8.31
CA GLN A 35 8.74 -22.91 6.96
C GLN A 35 7.59 -21.91 6.93
N GLN A 36 7.07 -21.50 8.09
CA GLN A 36 6.05 -20.46 8.15
C GLN A 36 6.67 -19.10 7.78
N PRO A 37 5.86 -18.17 7.26
CA PRO A 37 6.31 -16.80 7.03
C PRO A 37 6.84 -16.14 8.31
N VAL A 38 7.78 -15.19 8.18
CA VAL A 38 8.45 -14.53 9.33
C VAL A 38 7.48 -13.84 10.30
N TRP A 39 6.34 -13.33 9.81
CA TRP A 39 5.32 -12.69 10.66
C TRP A 39 4.46 -13.71 11.44
N SER A 40 4.51 -14.99 11.06
CA SER A 40 3.65 -16.03 11.61
C SER A 40 4.26 -16.59 12.88
N ASP A 41 3.58 -16.36 13.99
CA ASP A 41 3.98 -16.91 15.29
C ASP A 41 2.92 -17.91 15.78
N LEU A 42 3.10 -19.18 15.36
CA LEU A 42 2.13 -20.27 15.53
C LEU A 42 2.11 -20.79 16.98
N PRO A 43 0.98 -20.75 17.69
CA PRO A 43 0.92 -21.21 19.07
C PRO A 43 0.96 -22.74 19.19
N VAL A 44 1.85 -23.24 20.03
CA VAL A 44 2.00 -24.66 20.37
C VAL A 44 1.63 -24.89 21.84
N LEU A 45 0.58 -25.66 22.10
CA LEU A 45 0.15 -26.04 23.44
C LEU A 45 0.64 -27.45 23.79
N VAL A 46 1.37 -27.59 24.88
CA VAL A 46 1.99 -28.84 25.31
C VAL A 46 1.30 -29.37 26.58
N LEU A 47 0.81 -30.61 26.52
CA LEU A 47 0.19 -31.31 27.65
C LEU A 47 1.25 -32.14 28.40
N SER A 48 1.74 -31.62 29.53
CA SER A 48 2.79 -32.24 30.34
C SER A 48 2.25 -33.21 31.39
N LYS A 49 3.05 -34.21 31.83
CA LYS A 49 2.64 -35.22 32.84
C LYS A 49 2.84 -34.77 34.29
N SER A 50 3.85 -33.95 34.60
CA SER A 50 4.09 -33.29 35.90
C SER A 50 5.46 -32.62 35.85
N GLY A 51 5.54 -31.34 36.22
CA GLY A 51 6.79 -30.60 36.38
C GLY A 51 7.45 -30.28 35.04
N ALA A 52 7.26 -29.06 34.56
CA ALA A 52 8.04 -28.49 33.44
C ALA A 52 9.56 -28.36 33.72
N GLU A 53 10.08 -29.05 34.74
CA GLU A 53 11.47 -29.01 35.23
C GLU A 53 12.38 -30.03 34.54
N SER A 54 11.85 -30.92 33.70
CA SER A 54 12.70 -31.81 32.91
C SER A 54 13.51 -30.98 31.92
N GLN A 55 14.84 -30.90 32.12
CA GLN A 55 15.77 -30.14 31.28
C GLN A 55 15.64 -30.51 29.79
N ARG A 56 15.21 -31.76 29.50
CA ARG A 56 14.90 -32.23 28.15
C ARG A 56 13.66 -31.56 27.55
N LEU A 57 12.59 -31.35 28.32
CA LEU A 57 11.41 -30.66 27.83
C LEU A 57 11.74 -29.20 27.56
N ALA A 58 12.38 -28.50 28.51
CA ALA A 58 12.78 -27.10 28.35
C ALA A 58 13.64 -26.87 27.10
N ALA A 59 14.62 -27.73 26.84
CA ALA A 59 15.46 -27.66 25.64
C ALA A 59 14.67 -27.83 24.32
N ASN A 60 13.60 -28.61 24.34
CA ASN A 60 12.74 -28.79 23.17
C ASN A 60 11.74 -27.64 22.99
N LEU A 61 11.18 -27.09 24.08
CA LEU A 61 10.28 -25.93 23.99
C LEU A 61 11.00 -24.70 23.43
N ALA A 62 12.27 -24.50 23.80
CA ALA A 62 13.09 -23.40 23.30
C ALA A 62 13.24 -23.39 21.76
N LYS A 63 13.05 -24.53 21.09
CA LYS A 63 13.12 -24.64 19.61
C LYS A 63 11.85 -24.15 18.90
N LEU A 64 10.73 -23.97 19.61
CA LEU A 64 9.41 -23.77 19.01
C LEU A 64 8.88 -22.33 19.09
N GLY A 65 9.50 -21.47 19.91
CA GLY A 65 9.10 -20.06 20.06
C GLY A 65 7.87 -19.87 20.93
N ASN A 66 6.67 -19.86 20.34
CA ASN A 66 5.40 -19.56 21.03
C ASN A 66 4.77 -20.83 21.59
N VAL A 67 5.17 -21.16 22.83
CA VAL A 67 4.76 -22.37 23.53
C VAL A 67 3.97 -22.05 24.79
N GLY A 68 2.79 -22.66 24.95
CA GLY A 68 2.07 -22.73 26.22
C GLY A 68 2.13 -24.16 26.78
N VAL A 69 2.45 -24.31 28.07
CA VAL A 69 2.51 -25.63 28.72
C VAL A 69 1.36 -25.76 29.71
N VAL A 70 0.73 -26.93 29.75
CA VAL A 70 -0.37 -27.26 30.66
C VAL A 70 -0.14 -28.62 31.26
N GLU A 71 -0.11 -28.69 32.58
CA GLU A 71 0.06 -29.96 33.28
C GLU A 71 -1.25 -30.77 33.29
N ARG A 72 -1.11 -32.09 33.20
CA ARG A 72 -2.21 -33.05 33.31
C ARG A 72 -2.39 -33.51 34.77
N PRO A 73 -3.62 -33.79 35.22
CA PRO A 73 -4.88 -33.73 34.46
C PRO A 73 -5.38 -32.29 34.25
N VAL A 74 -5.73 -31.94 33.00
CA VAL A 74 -6.28 -30.62 32.63
C VAL A 74 -7.80 -30.66 32.60
N ARG A 75 -8.46 -29.67 33.20
CA ARG A 75 -9.92 -29.49 33.07
C ARG A 75 -10.28 -29.05 31.65
N ILE A 76 -11.37 -29.57 31.09
CA ILE A 76 -11.84 -29.22 29.74
C ILE A 76 -12.02 -27.70 29.59
N SER A 77 -12.55 -27.03 30.61
CA SER A 77 -12.70 -25.56 30.61
C SER A 77 -11.37 -24.83 30.48
N THR A 78 -10.31 -25.31 31.14
CA THR A 78 -8.96 -24.74 31.03
C THR A 78 -8.39 -24.95 29.64
N LEU A 79 -8.47 -26.17 29.11
CA LEU A 79 -8.00 -26.48 27.76
C LEU A 79 -8.71 -25.63 26.71
N LEU A 80 -10.04 -25.52 26.81
CA LEU A 80 -10.84 -24.68 25.92
C LEU A 80 -10.40 -23.21 25.99
N SER A 81 -10.18 -22.69 27.19
CA SER A 81 -9.76 -21.30 27.39
C SER A 81 -8.40 -21.02 26.76
N LEU A 82 -7.45 -21.95 26.89
CA LEU A 82 -6.12 -21.84 26.30
C LEU A 82 -6.15 -21.92 24.78
N VAL A 83 -6.91 -22.87 24.22
CA VAL A 83 -7.09 -22.99 22.77
C VAL A 83 -7.75 -21.74 22.20
N GLN A 84 -8.82 -21.26 22.82
CA GLN A 84 -9.47 -20.03 22.38
C GLN A 84 -8.53 -18.81 22.48
N SER A 85 -7.71 -18.74 23.54
CA SER A 85 -6.72 -17.66 23.67
C SER A 85 -5.65 -17.73 22.58
N ALA A 86 -5.13 -18.93 22.30
CA ALA A 86 -4.16 -19.18 21.23
C ALA A 86 -4.74 -18.81 19.85
N LEU A 87 -5.97 -19.24 19.55
CA LEU A 87 -6.64 -18.91 18.29
C LEU A 87 -6.92 -17.40 18.17
N ARG A 88 -7.33 -16.72 19.24
CA ARG A 88 -7.50 -15.25 19.23
C ARG A 88 -6.17 -14.52 19.03
N ALA A 89 -5.08 -15.01 19.61
CA ALA A 89 -3.76 -14.44 19.38
C ALA A 89 -3.34 -14.62 17.91
N ARG A 90 -3.57 -15.82 17.35
CA ARG A 90 -3.30 -16.14 15.96
C ARG A 90 -4.11 -15.26 15.00
N GLU A 91 -5.41 -15.12 15.24
CA GLU A 91 -6.29 -14.27 14.43
C GLU A 91 -5.82 -12.81 14.41
N ARG A 92 -5.43 -12.26 15.57
CA ARG A 92 -4.88 -10.90 15.66
C ARG A 92 -3.62 -10.71 14.80
N GLN A 93 -2.76 -11.72 14.70
CA GLN A 93 -1.57 -11.64 13.83
C GLN A 93 -1.97 -11.48 12.35
N TYR A 94 -2.96 -12.25 11.89
CA TYR A 94 -3.47 -12.14 10.53
C TYR A 94 -4.13 -10.78 10.27
N GLN A 95 -4.89 -10.27 11.23
CA GLN A 95 -5.52 -8.95 11.12
C GLN A 95 -4.48 -7.84 11.01
N VAL A 96 -3.46 -7.85 11.88
CA VAL A 96 -2.35 -6.88 11.82
C VAL A 96 -1.66 -6.95 10.46
N ARG A 97 -1.36 -8.15 9.96
CA ARG A 97 -0.77 -8.32 8.63
C ARG A 97 -1.64 -7.74 7.53
N SER A 98 -2.95 -8.00 7.55
CA SER A 98 -3.89 -7.48 6.55
C SER A 98 -3.87 -5.95 6.57
N HIS A 99 -3.97 -5.35 7.75
CA HIS A 99 -3.93 -3.90 7.89
C HIS A 99 -2.64 -3.29 7.37
N VAL A 100 -1.49 -3.88 7.69
CA VAL A 100 -0.20 -3.42 7.15
C VAL A 100 -0.18 -3.50 5.62
N SER A 101 -0.65 -4.62 5.05
CA SER A 101 -0.70 -4.78 3.60
C SER A 101 -1.63 -3.75 2.92
N ASP A 102 -2.76 -3.41 3.54
CA ASP A 102 -3.70 -2.45 2.99
C ASP A 102 -3.17 -1.02 3.11
N MET A 103 -2.49 -0.70 4.23
CA MET A 103 -1.78 0.57 4.41
C MET A 103 -0.69 0.77 3.37
N ASP A 104 0.12 -0.25 3.08
CA ASP A 104 1.18 -0.18 2.08
C ASP A 104 0.61 0.08 0.67
N LYS A 105 -0.50 -0.58 0.31
CA LYS A 105 -1.19 -0.33 -0.96
C LYS A 105 -1.75 1.10 -1.03
N ALA A 106 -2.42 1.55 0.02
CA ALA A 106 -2.98 2.90 0.07
C ALA A 106 -1.89 3.97 -0.01
N ARG A 107 -0.76 3.76 0.66
CA ARG A 107 0.40 4.63 0.60
C ARG A 107 1.01 4.66 -0.81
N ALA A 108 1.21 3.50 -1.43
CA ALA A 108 1.75 3.42 -2.79
C ALA A 108 0.87 4.16 -3.81
N GLU A 109 -0.46 4.06 -3.66
CA GLU A 109 -1.41 4.78 -4.50
C GLU A 109 -1.37 6.30 -4.26
N ALA A 110 -1.32 6.73 -2.99
CA ALA A 110 -1.17 8.15 -2.65
C ALA A 110 0.13 8.75 -3.21
N GLU A 111 1.26 8.03 -3.08
CA GLU A 111 2.54 8.43 -3.66
C GLU A 111 2.49 8.50 -5.19
N ARG A 112 1.80 7.56 -5.84
CA ARG A 112 1.58 7.59 -7.30
C ARG A 112 0.80 8.83 -7.73
N VAL A 113 -0.32 9.12 -7.07
CA VAL A 113 -1.13 10.32 -7.33
C VAL A 113 -0.34 11.61 -7.09
N SER A 114 0.46 11.65 -6.00
CA SER A 114 1.31 12.81 -5.71
C SER A 114 2.33 13.03 -6.82
N ARG A 115 3.03 11.98 -7.27
CA ARG A 115 4.00 12.09 -8.38
C ARG A 115 3.36 12.62 -9.67
N ILE A 116 2.19 12.09 -10.03
CA ILE A 116 1.45 12.56 -11.22
C ILE A 116 1.07 14.03 -11.08
N LYS A 117 0.61 14.46 -9.89
CA LYS A 117 0.29 15.86 -9.62
C LYS A 117 1.53 16.75 -9.76
N ASP A 118 2.68 16.33 -9.23
CA ASP A 118 3.91 17.10 -9.28
C ASP A 118 4.43 17.22 -10.72
N GLU A 119 4.42 16.13 -11.49
CA GLU A 119 4.77 16.13 -12.92
C GLU A 119 3.83 17.01 -13.76
N PHE A 120 2.53 16.95 -13.46
CA PHE A 120 1.53 17.80 -14.08
C PHE A 120 1.78 19.28 -13.80
N LEU A 121 2.02 19.66 -12.54
CA LEU A 121 2.31 21.04 -12.14
C LEU A 121 3.63 21.55 -12.73
N ALA A 122 4.66 20.71 -12.81
CA ALA A 122 5.92 21.05 -13.46
C ALA A 122 5.71 21.35 -14.95
N THR A 123 5.03 20.43 -15.67
CA THR A 123 4.71 20.60 -17.09
C THR A 123 3.91 21.88 -17.32
N LEU A 124 2.84 22.08 -16.56
CA LEU A 124 2.00 23.29 -16.65
C LEU A 124 2.82 24.57 -16.42
N SER A 125 3.73 24.56 -15.45
CA SER A 125 4.58 25.73 -15.17
C SER A 125 5.49 26.07 -16.36
N HIS A 126 6.00 25.06 -17.08
CA HIS A 126 6.79 25.27 -18.29
C HIS A 126 5.94 25.78 -19.45
N GLU A 127 4.80 25.16 -19.69
CA GLU A 127 3.87 25.54 -20.76
C GLU A 127 3.32 26.96 -20.59
N LEU A 128 3.11 27.42 -19.35
CA LEU A 128 2.69 28.80 -19.08
C LEU A 128 3.83 29.82 -19.22
N ARG A 129 5.06 29.45 -18.84
CA ARG A 129 6.21 30.35 -18.84
C ARG A 129 6.67 30.71 -20.25
N THR A 130 6.66 29.76 -21.18
CA THR A 130 7.09 29.98 -22.58
C THR A 130 6.33 31.12 -23.27
N PRO A 131 4.99 31.12 -23.35
CA PRO A 131 4.25 32.23 -23.97
C PRO A 131 4.36 33.52 -23.16
N LEU A 132 4.40 33.45 -21.82
CA LEU A 132 4.58 34.63 -20.97
C LEU A 132 5.90 35.34 -21.25
N ASN A 133 6.99 34.58 -21.37
CA ASN A 133 8.32 35.12 -21.68
C ASN A 133 8.35 35.78 -23.06
N ALA A 134 7.67 35.20 -24.05
CA ALA A 134 7.54 35.80 -25.38
C ALA A 134 6.77 37.13 -25.32
N ILE A 135 5.65 37.18 -24.60
CA ILE A 135 4.84 38.40 -24.41
C ILE A 135 5.67 39.49 -23.74
N VAL A 136 6.33 39.18 -22.63
CA VAL A 136 7.14 40.14 -21.87
C VAL A 136 8.33 40.62 -22.69
N GLY A 137 9.02 39.72 -23.41
CA GLY A 137 10.17 40.06 -24.24
C GLY A 137 9.82 41.05 -25.35
N TRP A 138 8.79 40.75 -26.15
CA TRP A 138 8.35 41.66 -27.23
C TRP A 138 7.78 42.97 -26.70
N SER A 139 7.06 42.95 -25.57
CA SER A 139 6.60 44.17 -24.92
C SER A 139 7.76 45.10 -24.52
N GLN A 140 8.88 44.53 -24.08
CA GLN A 140 10.09 45.30 -23.74
C GLN A 140 10.79 45.85 -24.98
N ILE A 141 10.90 45.06 -26.06
CA ILE A 141 11.48 45.47 -27.34
C ILE A 141 10.71 46.66 -27.91
N ILE A 142 9.39 46.52 -28.07
CA ILE A 142 8.49 47.58 -28.57
C ILE A 142 8.65 48.86 -27.75
N ARG A 143 8.69 48.74 -26.42
CA ARG A 143 8.85 49.90 -25.52
C ARG A 143 10.20 50.58 -25.68
N SER A 144 11.26 49.84 -26.02
CA SER A 144 12.61 50.37 -26.17
C SER A 144 12.89 51.02 -27.54
N SER A 145 12.11 50.69 -28.58
CA SER A 145 12.32 51.21 -29.95
C SER A 145 11.00 51.50 -30.67
N PRO A 146 10.20 52.46 -30.19
CA PRO A 146 8.85 52.71 -30.69
C PRO A 146 8.80 53.29 -32.11
N GLN A 147 9.92 53.76 -32.67
CA GLN A 147 9.98 54.31 -34.03
C GLN A 147 10.20 53.25 -35.14
N GLN A 148 10.48 51.98 -34.80
CA GLN A 148 10.64 50.89 -35.76
C GLN A 148 9.30 50.21 -36.02
N THR A 149 8.54 50.71 -36.99
CA THR A 149 7.17 50.24 -37.28
C THR A 149 7.08 48.76 -37.68
N GLU A 150 8.13 48.20 -38.29
CA GLU A 150 8.16 46.79 -38.70
C GLU A 150 8.32 45.85 -37.48
N ASP A 151 9.27 46.14 -36.59
CA ASP A 151 9.48 45.41 -35.33
C ASP A 151 8.27 45.52 -34.37
N VAL A 152 7.54 46.64 -34.43
CA VAL A 152 6.30 46.83 -33.66
C VAL A 152 5.17 45.94 -34.17
N ALA A 153 5.00 45.83 -35.49
CA ALA A 153 3.98 44.97 -36.08
C ALA A 153 4.24 43.50 -35.77
N GLU A 154 5.48 43.02 -35.94
CA GLU A 154 5.88 41.66 -35.60
C GLU A 154 5.67 41.38 -34.10
N GLY A 155 6.13 42.27 -33.23
CA GLY A 155 6.00 42.09 -31.79
C GLY A 155 4.55 42.02 -31.31
N ILE A 156 3.64 42.81 -31.90
CA ILE A 156 2.21 42.73 -31.60
C ILE A 156 1.64 41.36 -32.02
N GLU A 157 1.99 40.85 -33.19
CA GLU A 157 1.54 39.53 -33.66
C GLU A 157 2.03 38.41 -32.73
N VAL A 158 3.30 38.46 -32.32
CA VAL A 158 3.86 37.46 -31.39
C VAL A 158 3.18 37.54 -30.02
N ILE A 159 2.91 38.74 -29.50
CA ILE A 159 2.18 38.93 -28.25
C ILE A 159 0.78 38.33 -28.35
N GLU A 160 0.03 38.64 -29.41
CA GLU A 160 -1.35 38.15 -29.59
C GLU A 160 -1.39 36.62 -29.66
N ARG A 161 -0.53 36.01 -30.49
CA ARG A 161 -0.46 34.56 -30.64
C ARG A 161 -0.19 33.85 -29.31
N ASN A 162 0.76 34.36 -28.53
CA ASN A 162 1.13 33.76 -27.24
C ASN A 162 0.06 33.99 -26.17
N ALA A 163 -0.64 35.14 -26.17
CA ALA A 163 -1.75 35.39 -25.25
C ALA A 163 -2.93 34.44 -25.52
N ARG A 164 -3.24 34.18 -26.80
CA ARG A 164 -4.25 33.19 -27.21
C ARG A 164 -3.84 31.77 -26.79
N ALA A 165 -2.59 31.38 -27.02
CA ALA A 165 -2.07 30.08 -26.59
C ALA A 165 -2.16 29.90 -25.06
N GLN A 166 -1.78 30.92 -24.29
CA GLN A 166 -1.87 30.88 -22.82
C GLN A 166 -3.31 30.78 -22.33
N THR A 167 -4.25 31.49 -22.97
CA THR A 167 -5.68 31.39 -22.65
C THR A 167 -6.19 29.97 -22.82
N LYS A 168 -5.84 29.31 -23.93
CA LYS A 168 -6.20 27.92 -24.19
C LYS A 168 -5.67 26.96 -23.10
N ILE A 169 -4.42 27.13 -22.67
CA ILE A 169 -3.83 26.32 -21.59
C ILE A 169 -4.63 26.48 -20.29
N ILE A 170 -5.08 27.70 -19.97
CA ILE A 170 -5.88 27.96 -18.77
C ILE A 170 -7.28 27.32 -18.89
N GLU A 171 -7.90 27.39 -20.05
CA GLU A 171 -9.19 26.73 -20.33
C GLU A 171 -9.09 25.20 -20.17
N ASP A 172 -8.09 24.59 -20.79
CA ASP A 172 -7.82 23.15 -20.71
C ASP A 172 -7.60 22.71 -19.24
N LEU A 173 -6.91 23.54 -18.44
CA LEU A 173 -6.70 23.29 -17.01
C LEU A 173 -8.01 23.33 -16.20
N LEU A 174 -8.89 24.30 -16.49
CA LEU A 174 -10.18 24.43 -15.81
C LEU A 174 -11.09 23.25 -16.15
N ASP A 175 -11.07 22.77 -17.39
CA ASP A 175 -11.83 21.59 -17.80
C ASP A 175 -11.31 20.31 -17.16
N MET A 176 -9.98 20.14 -17.10
CA MET A 176 -9.38 19.03 -16.32
C MET A 176 -9.75 19.08 -14.84
N SER A 177 -9.77 20.25 -14.22
CA SER A 177 -10.21 20.41 -12.82
C SER A 177 -11.67 19.99 -12.62
N ARG A 178 -12.56 20.31 -13.56
CA ARG A 178 -13.96 19.85 -13.54
C ARG A 178 -14.07 18.34 -13.71
N ILE A 179 -13.25 17.74 -14.58
CA ILE A 179 -13.21 16.28 -14.78
C ILE A 179 -12.76 15.58 -13.49
N ILE A 180 -11.61 15.98 -12.92
CA ILE A 180 -11.03 15.34 -11.72
C ILE A 180 -11.95 15.49 -10.51
N SER A 181 -12.63 16.63 -10.37
CA SER A 181 -13.58 16.86 -9.27
C SER A 181 -14.96 16.21 -9.50
N GLY A 182 -15.17 15.50 -10.62
CA GLY A 182 -16.45 14.87 -10.97
C GLY A 182 -17.57 15.88 -11.26
N LYS A 183 -17.22 17.13 -11.55
CA LYS A 183 -18.17 18.23 -11.81
C LYS A 183 -18.45 18.45 -13.30
N LEU A 184 -17.81 17.70 -14.19
CA LEU A 184 -18.10 17.76 -15.63
C LEU A 184 -19.52 17.24 -15.88
N ARG A 185 -20.38 18.09 -16.43
CA ARG A 185 -21.71 17.70 -16.93
C ARG A 185 -21.67 17.71 -18.45
N LEU A 186 -22.00 16.58 -19.06
CA LEU A 186 -22.13 16.47 -20.50
C LEU A 186 -23.51 16.97 -20.92
N ASP A 187 -23.53 17.90 -21.87
CA ASP A 187 -24.76 18.29 -22.56
C ASP A 187 -24.89 17.45 -23.84
N VAL A 188 -25.69 16.39 -23.75
CA VAL A 188 -25.81 15.39 -24.81
C VAL A 188 -26.90 15.80 -25.79
N GLN A 189 -26.50 16.12 -27.02
CA GLN A 189 -27.39 16.49 -28.12
C GLN A 189 -26.99 15.79 -29.42
N ARG A 190 -27.95 15.63 -30.36
CA ARG A 190 -27.65 15.12 -31.71
C ARG A 190 -27.00 16.24 -32.51
N ILE A 191 -25.82 15.96 -33.06
CA ILE A 191 -25.06 16.88 -33.91
C ILE A 191 -24.95 16.22 -35.30
N ASP A 192 -25.27 16.96 -36.36
CA ASP A 192 -25.00 16.49 -37.72
C ASP A 192 -23.51 16.68 -38.01
N LEU A 193 -22.82 15.59 -38.35
CA LEU A 193 -21.38 15.59 -38.59
C LEU A 193 -21.01 16.26 -39.92
N ALA A 194 -21.99 16.51 -40.80
CA ALA A 194 -21.76 17.25 -42.04
C ALA A 194 -21.60 18.76 -41.83
N ASP A 195 -22.02 19.28 -40.68
CA ASP A 195 -22.01 20.72 -40.34
C ASP A 195 -20.90 21.11 -39.32
N ALA A 196 -20.00 20.17 -38.98
CA ALA A 196 -18.89 20.36 -38.03
C ALA A 196 -17.53 20.47 -38.73
#